data_AF-K1UDW4-F1
#
_entry.id   AF-K1UDW4-F1
#
_cell.length_a   1.000
_cell.length_b   1.000
_cell.length_c   1.000
_cell.angle_alpha   90.00
_cell.angle_beta   90.00
_cell.angle_gamma   90.00
#
_symmetry.space_group_name_H-M   'P 1'
#
loop_
_entity.id
_entity.type
_entity.pdbx_description
1 polymer ?
#
loop_
_entity_poly.entity_id
_entity_poly.type
_entity_poly.pdbx_seq_one_letter_code
_entity_poly.pdbx_strand_id
1 'polypeptide(L)'
;EAFKATLEELEYADLLLHVIDVSNPQWQQQAAIVESLIRELKADHIPCLRVYNKCDLAFSGQRSAGEDTVSISAKTGRGCRSCWRASQKAGQGYPPGDPAPAL
;
A
#
# COMPACT_ATOMS: atom_id res chain seq x y z
N GLU A 1 -15.18 1.78 19.45
CA GLU A 1 -14.08 2.16 20.37
C GLU A 1 -12.75 1.44 20.10
N ALA A 2 -12.71 0.25 19.50
CA ALA A 2 -11.46 -0.42 19.08
C ALA A 2 -10.63 0.33 18.00
N PHE A 3 -11.20 1.35 17.37
CA PHE A 3 -10.58 2.12 16.28
C PHE A 3 -9.75 3.31 16.76
N LYS A 4 -9.97 3.80 18.00
CA LYS A 4 -9.22 4.94 18.56
C LYS A 4 -7.98 4.51 19.35
N ALA A 5 -7.99 3.34 19.98
CA ALA A 5 -6.82 2.81 20.68
C ALA A 5 -5.70 2.35 19.71
N THR A 6 -6.05 2.05 18.45
CA THR A 6 -5.11 1.71 17.36
C THR A 6 -4.57 2.93 16.62
N LEU A 7 -5.01 4.12 17.01
CA LEU A 7 -4.67 5.39 16.36
C LEU A 7 -3.39 6.01 16.94
N GLU A 8 -3.10 5.76 18.23
CA GLU A 8 -1.80 6.11 18.82
C GLU A 8 -0.66 5.27 18.21
N GLU A 9 -0.91 4.00 17.87
CA GLU A 9 0.07 3.16 17.19
C GLU A 9 0.41 3.67 15.78
N LEU A 10 -0.54 4.36 15.14
CA LEU A 10 -0.37 4.99 13.84
C LEU A 10 0.66 6.14 13.92
N GLU A 11 0.76 6.86 15.03
CA GLU A 11 1.74 7.95 15.22
C GLU A 11 3.18 7.43 15.29
N TYR A 12 3.38 6.17 15.71
CA TYR A 12 4.70 5.53 15.77
C TYR A 12 5.01 4.66 14.56
N ALA A 13 4.12 4.60 13.56
CA ALA A 13 4.33 3.74 12.41
C ALA A 13 5.39 4.33 11.46
N ASP A 14 6.43 3.56 11.15
CA ASP A 14 7.42 3.95 10.14
C ASP A 14 6.88 3.83 8.70
N LEU A 15 5.83 3.02 8.50
CA LEU A 15 5.24 2.72 7.20
C LEU A 15 3.79 2.26 7.35
N LEU A 16 2.92 2.78 6.48
CA LEU A 16 1.55 2.30 6.31
C LEU A 16 1.46 1.35 5.11
N LEU A 17 0.74 0.24 5.31
CA LEU A 17 0.41 -0.72 4.26
C LEU A 17 -1.08 -0.62 3.94
N HIS A 18 -1.43 0.11 2.89
CA HIS A 18 -2.81 0.25 2.45
C HIS A 18 -3.18 -0.92 1.53
N VAL A 19 -3.76 -1.97 2.10
CA VAL A 19 -4.18 -3.17 1.35
C VAL A 19 -5.53 -2.96 0.68
N ILE A 20 -5.55 -3.01 -0.64
CA ILE A 20 -6.71 -2.73 -1.49
C ILE A 20 -7.11 -4.02 -2.20
N ASP A 21 -8.34 -4.48 -1.98
CA ASP A 21 -8.88 -5.65 -2.68
C ASP A 21 -9.33 -5.28 -4.10
N VAL A 22 -8.54 -5.66 -5.11
CA VAL A 22 -8.84 -5.32 -6.51
C VAL A 22 -9.92 -6.18 -7.15
N SER A 23 -10.36 -7.25 -6.49
CA SER A 23 -11.48 -8.07 -6.98
C SER A 23 -12.83 -7.36 -6.80
N ASN A 24 -12.88 -6.34 -5.93
CA ASN A 24 -14.09 -5.57 -5.69
C ASN A 24 -14.25 -4.48 -6.76
N PRO A 25 -15.36 -4.41 -7.51
CA PRO A 25 -15.57 -3.36 -8.52
C PRO A 25 -15.58 -1.93 -7.95
N GLN A 26 -15.88 -1.75 -6.66
CA GLN A 26 -15.83 -0.46 -5.97
C GLN A 26 -14.51 -0.17 -5.24
N TRP A 27 -13.43 -0.92 -5.54
CA TRP A 27 -12.15 -0.77 -4.85
C TRP A 27 -11.59 0.67 -4.89
N GLN A 28 -11.83 1.41 -5.99
CA GLN A 28 -11.36 2.79 -6.13
C GLN A 28 -12.00 3.72 -5.10
N GLN A 29 -13.31 3.57 -4.89
CA GLN A 29 -14.06 4.36 -3.92
C GLN A 29 -13.62 4.02 -2.49
N GLN A 30 -13.45 2.72 -2.21
CA GLN A 30 -12.98 2.27 -0.89
C GLN A 30 -11.56 2.78 -0.60
N ALA A 31 -10.66 2.71 -1.58
CA ALA A 31 -9.31 3.26 -1.45
C ALA A 31 -9.33 4.77 -1.16
N ALA A 32 -10.17 5.53 -1.88
CA ALA A 32 -10.31 6.98 -1.65
C ALA A 32 -10.84 7.31 -0.24
N ILE A 33 -11.76 6.50 0.30
CA ILE A 33 -12.26 6.65 1.67
C ILE A 33 -11.13 6.45 2.68
N VAL A 34 -10.32 5.41 2.51
CA VAL A 34 -9.17 5.15 3.40
C VAL A 34 -8.13 6.26 3.30
N GLU A 35 -7.86 6.79 2.10
CA GLU A 35 -6.97 7.92 1.91
C GLU A 35 -7.49 9.21 2.59
N SER A 36 -8.81 9.46 2.55
CA SER A 36 -9.42 10.55 3.33
C SER A 36 -9.21 10.34 4.83
N LEU A 37 -9.45 9.12 5.30
CA LEU A 37 -9.31 8.78 6.71
C LEU A 37 -7.87 8.97 7.19
N ILE A 38 -6.86 8.52 6.44
CA ILE A 38 -5.45 8.74 6.78
C ILE A 38 -5.14 10.23 6.96
N ARG A 39 -5.68 11.10 6.09
CA ARG A 39 -5.52 12.56 6.18
C ARG A 39 -6.27 13.16 7.37
N GLU A 40 -7.50 12.73 7.63
CA GLU A 40 -8.29 13.16 8.78
C GLU A 40 -7.58 12.82 10.11
N LEU A 41 -6.85 11.71 10.10
CA LEU A 41 -6.03 11.24 11.21
C LEU A 41 -4.63 11.88 11.25
N LYS A 42 -4.31 12.79 10.32
CA LYS A 42 -3.01 13.47 10.17
C LYS A 42 -1.81 12.52 10.02
N ALA A 43 -2.05 11.31 9.51
CA ALA A 43 -1.04 10.28 9.30
C ALA A 43 -0.50 10.27 7.86
N ASP A 44 -0.83 11.30 7.07
CA ASP A 44 -0.40 11.45 5.67
C ASP A 44 1.09 11.77 5.50
N HIS A 45 1.77 12.12 6.60
CA HIS A 45 3.22 12.28 6.65
C HIS A 45 3.97 10.94 6.68
N ILE A 46 3.29 9.84 7.02
CA ILE A 46 3.89 8.50 7.09
C ILE A 46 3.90 7.91 5.68
N PRO A 47 5.04 7.36 5.20
CA PRO A 47 5.10 6.66 3.93
C PRO A 47 3.97 5.62 3.83
N CYS A 48 3.30 5.54 2.69
CA CYS A 48 2.14 4.65 2.52
C CYS A 48 2.28 3.82 1.24
N LEU A 49 2.54 2.52 1.40
CA LEU A 49 2.61 1.56 0.32
C LEU A 49 1.22 1.03 -0.03
N ARG A 50 0.77 1.27 -1.27
CA ARG A 50 -0.51 0.75 -1.76
C ARG A 50 -0.33 -0.69 -2.24
N VAL A 51 -0.99 -1.62 -1.56
CA VAL A 51 -0.89 -3.06 -1.79
C VAL A 51 -2.17 -3.56 -2.45
N TYR A 52 -2.16 -3.69 -3.77
CA TYR A 52 -3.27 -4.22 -4.54
C TYR A 52 -3.35 -5.74 -4.41
N ASN A 53 -4.17 -6.20 -3.47
CA ASN A 53 -4.39 -7.61 -3.17
C ASN A 53 -5.45 -8.23 -4.09
N LYS A 54 -5.38 -9.57 -4.23
CA LYS A 54 -6.22 -10.40 -5.11
C LYS A 54 -6.01 -10.15 -6.60
N CYS A 55 -4.77 -9.84 -6.99
CA CYS A 55 -4.40 -9.67 -8.40
C CYS A 55 -4.58 -10.93 -9.27
N ASP A 56 -4.80 -12.10 -8.64
CA ASP A 56 -5.17 -13.34 -9.31
C ASP A 56 -6.61 -13.35 -9.84
N LEU A 57 -7.51 -12.57 -9.24
CA LEU A 57 -8.93 -12.53 -9.60
C LEU A 57 -9.29 -11.36 -10.52
N ALA A 58 -8.53 -10.28 -10.45
CA ALA A 58 -8.73 -9.10 -11.28
C ALA A 58 -7.38 -8.66 -11.86
N PHE A 59 -7.09 -9.09 -13.10
CA PHE A 59 -5.97 -8.56 -13.86
C PHE A 59 -6.39 -7.25 -14.53
N SER A 60 -6.53 -6.18 -13.74
CA SER A 60 -6.63 -4.83 -14.31
C SER A 60 -5.25 -4.45 -14.82
N GLY A 61 -5.08 -4.43 -16.15
CA GLY A 61 -3.82 -4.21 -16.84
C GLY A 61 -3.03 -3.00 -16.32
N GLN A 62 -1.70 -3.12 -16.47
CA GLN A 62 -0.67 -2.09 -16.24
C GLN A 62 -1.15 -0.91 -15.41
N ARG A 63 -1.28 -1.12 -14.10
CA ARG A 63 -1.15 0.01 -13.18
C ARG A 63 0.27 0.51 -13.36
N SER A 64 0.40 1.81 -13.64
CA SER A 64 1.69 2.49 -13.65
C SER A 64 2.42 2.03 -12.40
N ALA A 65 3.59 1.40 -12.58
CA ALA A 65 4.46 1.07 -11.46
C ALA A 65 4.92 2.40 -10.85
N GLY A 66 4.07 2.99 -10.01
CA GLY A 66 4.44 4.08 -9.14
C GLY A 66 5.33 3.51 -8.05
N GLU A 67 6.28 4.30 -7.60
CA GLU A 67 7.33 3.89 -6.65
C GLU A 67 6.74 3.27 -5.37
N ASP A 68 5.53 3.67 -4.98
CA ASP A 68 4.82 3.21 -3.76
C ASP A 68 3.63 2.27 -4.03
N THR A 69 3.68 1.48 -5.10
CA THR A 69 2.59 0.55 -5.44
C THR A 69 3.09 -0.87 -5.69
N VAL A 70 2.39 -1.86 -5.12
CA VAL A 70 2.66 -3.28 -5.36
C VAL A 70 1.38 -4.06 -5.56
N SER A 71 1.42 -5.03 -6.47
CA SER A 71 0.29 -5.96 -6.69
C SER A 71 0.64 -7.33 -6.15
N ILE A 72 -0.23 -7.89 -5.30
CA ILE A 72 -0.05 -9.19 -4.67
C ILE A 72 -1.31 -10.04 -4.76
N SER A 73 -1.12 -11.34 -4.56
CA SER A 73 -2.19 -12.25 -4.20
C SER A 73 -1.77 -12.93 -2.90
N ALA A 74 -2.31 -12.44 -1.79
CA ALA A 74 -2.03 -13.03 -0.48
C ALA A 74 -2.43 -14.51 -0.40
N LYS A 75 -3.44 -14.92 -1.20
CA LYS A 75 -3.92 -16.31 -1.29
C LYS A 75 -2.90 -17.23 -1.96
N THR A 76 -2.28 -16.78 -3.06
CA THR A 76 -1.35 -17.61 -3.84
C THR A 76 0.12 -17.38 -3.48
N GLY A 77 0.41 -16.33 -2.68
CA GLY A 77 1.77 -15.88 -2.39
C GLY A 77 2.42 -15.06 -3.51
N ARG A 78 1.73 -14.88 -4.65
CA ARG A 78 2.25 -14.10 -5.79
C ARG A 78 2.48 -12.65 -5.39
N GLY A 79 3.65 -12.11 -5.72
CA GLY A 79 3.99 -10.70 -5.45
C GLY A 79 4.36 -10.39 -4.00
N CYS A 80 4.14 -11.29 -3.03
CA CYS A 80 4.46 -11.05 -1.61
C CYS A 80 5.94 -10.75 -1.37
N ARG A 81 6.85 -11.40 -2.11
CA ARG A 81 8.29 -11.10 -2.05
C ARG A 81 8.62 -9.70 -2.55
N SER A 82 7.93 -9.22 -3.58
CA SER A 82 8.09 -7.85 -4.09
C SER A 82 7.49 -6.83 -3.14
N CYS A 83 6.34 -7.13 -2.52
CA CYS A 83 5.74 -6.32 -1.46
C CYS A 83 6.67 -6.17 -0.26
N TRP A 84 7.30 -7.26 0.21
CA TRP A 84 8.26 -7.22 1.30
C TRP A 84 9.49 -6.36 0.96
N ARG A 85 10.00 -6.45 -0.27
CA ARG A 85 11.10 -5.56 -0.70
C ARG A 85 10.67 -4.11 -0.79
N ALA A 86 9.46 -3.84 -1.28
CA ALA A 86 8.92 -2.49 -1.36
C ALA A 86 8.70 -1.89 0.04
N SER A 87 8.24 -2.67 1.01
CA SER A 87 8.09 -2.19 2.39
C SER A 87 9.44 -1.85 3.05
N GLN A 88 10.49 -2.62 2.77
CA GLN A 88 11.84 -2.30 3.23
C GLN A 88 12.38 -0.99 2.63
N LYS A 89 12.08 -0.74 1.34
CA LYS A 89 12.48 0.49 0.65
C LYS A 89 11.69 1.71 1.12
N ALA A 90 10.39 1.57 1.32
CA ALA A 90 9.52 2.66 1.75
C ALA A 90 9.75 3.05 3.22
N GLY A 91 10.17 2.10 4.07
CA GLY A 91 10.50 2.36 5.48
C GLY A 91 11.92 2.90 5.72
N GLN A 92 12.86 2.70 4.80
CA GLN A 92 14.19 3.33 4.84
C GLN A 92 14.20 4.49 3.85
N GLY A 93 13.90 5.72 4.29
CA GLY A 93 13.84 6.90 3.43
C GLY A 93 14.95 6.95 2.38
N TYR A 94 14.60 6.59 1.14
CA TYR A 94 15.54 6.52 0.03
C TYR A 94 15.59 7.88 -0.66
N PRO A 95 16.79 8.44 -0.94
CA PRO A 95 16.89 9.73 -1.61
C PRO A 95 16.29 9.66 -3.02
N PRO A 96 15.70 10.76 -3.52
CA PRO A 96 15.11 10.80 -4.85
C PRO A 96 16.25 10.69 -5.88
N GLY A 97 16.42 9.54 -6.52
CA GLY A 97 17.52 9.43 -7.49
C GLY A 97 17.76 8.10 -8.19
N ASP A 98 17.47 6.95 -7.58
CA ASP A 98 17.81 5.69 -8.26
C ASP A 98 16.64 5.09 -9.05
N PRO A 99 16.80 4.89 -10.37
CA PRO A 99 15.79 4.26 -11.18
C PRO A 99 15.64 2.79 -10.75
N ALA A 100 14.41 2.38 -10.48
CA ALA A 100 14.05 1.01 -10.13
C ALA A 100 14.68 0.00 -11.11
N PRO A 101 15.19 -1.16 -10.63
CA PRO A 101 15.82 -2.13 -11.51
C PRO A 101 14.78 -2.68 -12.49
N ALA A 102 15.08 -2.53 -13.78
CA ALA A 102 14.35 -3.17 -14.85
C ALA A 102 14.38 -4.71 -14.67
N LEU A 103 13.25 -5.33 -14.99
CA LEU A 103 12.90 -6.74 -14.83
C LEU A 103 13.97 -7.73 -15.31
#